data_AF-A0A1I5GYW4-F1
#
_entry.id   AF-A0A1I5GYW4-F1
#
_cell.length_a   1.000
_cell.length_b   1.000
_cell.length_c   1.000
_cell.angle_alpha   90.00
_cell.angle_beta   90.00
_cell.angle_gamma   90.00
#
_symmetry.space_group_name_H-M   'P 1'
#
loop_
_entity.id
_entity.type
_entity.pdbx_description
1 polymer ?
#
loop_
_entity_poly.entity_id
_entity_poly.type
_entity_poly.pdbx_seq_one_letter_code
_entity_poly.pdbx_strand_id
1 'polypeptide(L)' 'GPPQARPSARQILDERYARGEIDEDEYHHRRDELA' A
#
# COMPACT_ATOMS: atom_id res chain seq x y z
N GLY A 1 24.32 3.58 -9.92
CA GLY A 1 23.29 2.54 -9.77
C GLY A 1 21.98 3.05 -10.33
N PRO A 2 21.09 2.20 -10.84
CA PRO A 2 19.80 2.66 -11.34
C PRO A 2 19.02 3.35 -10.21
N PRO A 3 18.22 4.39 -10.50
CA PRO A 3 17.38 5.03 -9.51
C PRO A 3 16.38 3.98 -9.00
N GLN A 4 16.45 3.68 -7.70
CA GLN A 4 15.46 2.88 -7.00
C GLN A 4 14.07 3.47 -7.25
N ALA A 5 13.25 2.74 -8.01
CA ALA A 5 11.90 3.16 -8.35
C ALA A 5 11.13 3.43 -7.05
N ARG A 6 10.53 4.61 -6.93
CA ARG A 6 9.71 4.94 -5.76
C ARG A 6 8.54 3.95 -5.71
N PRO A 7 8.25 3.37 -4.54
CA PRO A 7 7.12 2.44 -4.41
C PRO A 7 5.83 3.17 -4.79
N SER A 8 4.98 2.46 -5.53
CA SER A 8 3.65 2.94 -5.87
C SER A 8 2.77 3.06 -4.63
N ALA A 9 1.72 3.90 -4.70
CA ALA A 9 0.75 4.03 -3.61
C ALA A 9 0.16 2.67 -3.18
N ARG A 10 -0.05 1.77 -4.15
CA ARG A 10 -0.49 0.39 -3.91
C ARG A 10 0.49 -0.41 -3.06
N GLN A 11 1.79 -0.34 -3.39
CA GLN A 11 2.84 -1.05 -2.64
C GLN A 11 2.96 -0.52 -1.21
N ILE A 12 2.88 0.80 -1.02
CA ILE A 12 2.91 1.40 0.32
C ILE A 12 1.70 0.94 1.15
N LEU A 13 0.53 0.83 0.53
CA LEU A 13 -0.69 0.35 1.19
C LEU A 13 -0.56 -1.13 1.61
N ASP A 14 -0.05 -1.97 0.71
CA ASP A 14 0.19 -3.39 0.99
C ASP A 14 1.20 -3.60 2.13
N GLU A 15 2.27 -2.82 2.18
CA GLU A 15 3.24 -2.87 3.28
C GLU A 15 2.63 -2.50 4.63
N ARG A 16 1.75 -1.48 4.67
CA ARG A 16 1.08 -1.08 5.91
C ARG A 16 0.15 -2.17 6.44
N TYR A 17 -0.60 -2.81 5.55
CA TYR A 17 -1.47 -3.93 5.93
C TYR A 17 -0.65 -5.12 6.44
N ALA A 18 0.44 -5.48 5.74
CA ALA A 18 1.33 -6.56 6.16
C ALA A 18 2.00 -6.31 7.53
N ARG A 19 2.22 -5.03 7.89
CA ARG A 19 2.74 -4.62 9.22
C ARG A 19 1.66 -4.56 10.29
N GLY A 20 0.38 -4.65 9.93
CA GLY A 20 -0.75 -4.43 10.84
C GLY A 20 -0.93 -2.98 11.27
N GLU A 21 -0.39 -2.02 10.49
CA GLU A 21 -0.57 -0.58 10.73
C GLU A 21 -1.97 -0.10 10.34
N ILE A 22 -2.66 -0.87 9.48
CA ILE A 22 -4.03 -0.64 9.05
C ILE A 22 -4.79 -1.96 9.12
N ASP A 23 -6.08 -1.89 9.41
CA ASP A 23 -6.96 -3.05 9.42
C ASP A 23 -7.45 -3.43 8.00
N GLU A 24 -8.18 -4.53 7.93
CA GLU A 24 -8.72 -5.09 6.69
C GLU A 24 -9.74 -4.16 6.01
N ASP A 25 -10.64 -3.53 6.78
CA ASP A 25 -11.64 -2.60 6.25
C ASP A 25 -10.95 -1.37 5.62
N GLU A 26 -9.99 -0.77 6.32
CA GLU A 26 -9.19 0.36 5.81
C GLU A 26 -8.39 -0.04 4.56
N TYR A 27 -7.79 -1.23 4.56
CA TYR A 27 -7.04 -1.75 3.42
C TYR A 27 -7.92 -1.89 2.18
N HIS A 28 -9.10 -2.52 2.32
CA HIS A 28 -10.02 -2.70 1.21
C HIS A 28 -10.54 -1.38 0.67
N HIS A 29 -10.96 -0.46 1.55
CA HIS A 29 -11.43 0.86 1.13
C HIS A 29 -10.38 1.61 0.32
N ARG A 30 -9.15 1.74 0.84
CA ARG A 30 -8.08 2.47 0.14
C ARG A 30 -7.61 1.75 -1.12
N ARG A 31 -7.67 0.42 -1.15
CA ARG A 31 -7.33 -0.33 -2.36
C ARG A 31 -8.32 -0.03 -3.47
N ASP A 32 -9.61 0.03 -3.14
CA ASP A 32 -10.66 0.30 -4.13
C ASP A 32 -10.57 1.76 -4.64
N GLU A 33 -10.07 2.71 -3.84
CA GLU A 33 -9.73 4.07 -4.30
C GLU A 33 -8.50 4.14 -5.23
N LEU A 34 -7.65 3.10 -5.22
CA LEU A 34 -6.43 3.01 -6.04
C LEU A 34 -6.62 2.20 -7.33
N ALA A 35 -7.80 1.59 -7.53
CA ALA A 35 -8.16 0.83 -8.72
C ALA A 35 -8.47 1.74 -9.92
#